data_AF-A0A8S1CX47-F1
#
_entry.id   AF-A0A8S1CX47-F1
#
_cell.length_a   1.000
_cell.length_b   1.000
_cell.length_c   1.000
_cell.angle_alpha   90.00
_cell.angle_beta   90.00
_cell.angle_gamma   90.00
#
_symmetry.space_group_name_H-M   'P 1'
#
loop_
_entity.id
_entity.type
_entity.pdbx_description
1 polymer ?
#
loop_
_entity_poly.entity_id
_entity_poly.type
_entity_poly.pdbx_seq_one_letter_code
_entity_poly.pdbx_strand_id
1 'polypeptide(L)'
;MASRLLSVTSRQAQKLQKCMSSSVSKTGAREVVGYGFNGQHNYADRVDFPMPAVRFLENTPDILALREKEKGDWKKLSLEEKKALYRASFCQTFSEMKAPTGQWKSVVGITLIISSLSLWIYMAMKTFGEHY
;
A
#
# COMPACT_ATOMS: atom_id res chain seq x y z
N MET A 1 -2.37 18.45 46.06
CA MET A 1 -2.26 18.75 44.61
C MET A 1 -1.56 17.65 43.79
N ALA A 2 -0.77 16.75 44.38
CA ALA A 2 -0.05 15.69 43.65
C ALA A 2 -0.95 14.62 42.98
N SER A 3 -2.09 14.25 43.59
CA SER A 3 -2.94 13.15 43.09
C SER A 3 -3.64 13.46 41.76
N ARG A 4 -3.86 14.75 41.45
CA ARG A 4 -4.43 15.17 40.15
C ARG A 4 -3.37 15.17 39.04
N LEU A 5 -2.12 15.50 39.34
CA LEU A 5 -1.03 15.45 38.36
C LEU A 5 -0.68 14.00 37.97
N LEU A 6 -0.67 13.09 38.93
CA LEU A 6 -0.44 11.65 38.70
C LEU A 6 -1.52 10.98 37.84
N SER A 7 -2.77 11.44 37.91
CA SER A 7 -3.86 10.89 37.10
C SER A 7 -3.94 11.48 35.68
N VAL A 8 -3.35 12.66 35.45
CA VAL A 8 -3.25 13.26 34.11
C VAL A 8 -2.12 12.62 33.32
N THR A 9 -0.97 12.35 33.95
CA THR A 9 0.15 11.63 33.30
C THR A 9 -0.23 10.20 32.95
N SER A 10 -0.97 9.50 33.82
CA SER A 10 -1.44 8.13 33.54
C SER A 10 -2.42 8.08 32.37
N ARG A 11 -3.33 9.04 32.24
CA ARG A 11 -4.27 9.14 31.10
C ARG A 11 -3.56 9.46 29.78
N GLN A 12 -2.55 10.34 29.80
CA GLN A 12 -1.75 10.64 28.60
C GLN A 12 -0.91 9.42 28.17
N ALA A 13 -0.30 8.72 29.12
CA ALA A 13 0.42 7.47 28.86
C ALA A 13 -0.51 6.38 28.30
N GLN A 14 -1.70 6.21 28.87
CA GLN A 14 -2.71 5.28 28.37
C GLN A 14 -3.20 5.62 26.95
N LYS A 15 -3.30 6.91 26.60
CA LYS A 15 -3.72 7.36 25.26
C LYS A 15 -2.64 7.10 24.21
N LEU A 16 -1.37 7.32 24.55
CA LEU A 16 -0.20 6.95 23.73
C LEU A 16 -0.12 5.43 23.54
N GLN A 17 -0.30 4.66 24.62
CA GLN A 17 -0.29 3.20 24.58
C GLN A 17 -1.44 2.64 23.72
N LYS A 18 -2.62 3.26 23.74
CA LYS A 18 -3.77 2.89 22.87
C LYS A 18 -3.54 3.24 21.41
N CYS A 19 -2.90 4.37 21.11
CA CYS A 19 -2.50 4.75 19.75
C CYS A 19 -1.49 3.74 19.16
N MET A 20 -0.48 3.35 19.94
CA MET A 20 0.47 2.32 19.54
C MET A 20 -0.20 0.95 19.36
N SER A 21 -1.04 0.54 20.32
CA SER A 21 -1.79 -0.72 20.26
C SER A 21 -2.70 -0.83 19.03
N SER A 22 -3.27 0.29 18.56
CA SER A 22 -4.11 0.32 17.34
C SER A 22 -3.37 0.06 16.03
N SER A 23 -2.04 0.23 16.00
CA SER A 23 -1.22 -0.04 14.81
C SER A 23 -0.81 -1.52 14.71
N VAL A 24 -0.67 -2.20 15.84
CA VAL A 24 -0.29 -3.62 15.91
C VAL A 24 -1.38 -4.51 15.32
N SER A 25 -2.65 -4.19 15.55
CA SER A 25 -3.79 -4.98 15.05
C SER A 25 -3.98 -4.94 13.53
N LYS A 26 -3.42 -3.95 12.82
CA LYS A 26 -3.49 -3.86 11.35
C LYS A 26 -2.35 -4.58 10.63
N THR A 27 -1.26 -4.84 11.35
CA THR A 27 0.01 -5.30 10.75
C THR A 27 0.12 -6.83 10.73
N GLY A 28 -0.65 -7.54 11.55
CA GLY A 28 -0.58 -9.00 11.66
C GLY A 28 0.76 -9.46 12.22
N ALA A 29 1.20 -10.66 11.84
CA ALA A 29 2.49 -11.24 12.28
C ALA A 29 3.70 -10.74 11.46
N ARG A 30 3.57 -9.60 10.78
CA ARG A 30 4.61 -9.04 9.91
C ARG A 30 5.63 -8.26 10.72
N GLU A 31 6.90 -8.38 10.31
CA GLU A 31 8.00 -7.66 10.93
C GLU A 31 7.97 -6.17 10.58
N VAL A 32 8.08 -5.32 11.60
CA VAL A 32 8.32 -3.89 11.46
C VAL A 32 9.83 -3.67 11.25
N VAL A 33 10.20 -3.07 10.13
CA VAL A 33 11.60 -2.90 9.70
C VAL A 33 12.05 -1.43 9.78
N GLY A 34 11.12 -0.48 9.78
CA GLY A 34 11.48 0.93 9.78
C GLY A 34 10.32 1.87 10.10
N TYR A 35 10.58 3.17 9.93
CA TYR A 35 9.64 4.24 10.31
C TYR A 35 8.45 4.39 9.33
N GLY A 36 8.64 4.10 8.05
CA GLY A 36 7.60 4.34 7.04
C GLY A 36 7.53 5.79 6.57
N PHE A 37 6.62 6.06 5.65
CA PHE A 37 6.47 7.39 5.05
C PHE A 37 5.63 8.37 5.88
N ASN A 38 4.85 7.86 6.82
CA ASN A 38 3.93 8.64 7.65
C ASN A 38 4.05 8.29 9.15
N GLY A 39 5.12 7.61 9.55
CA GLY A 39 5.33 7.15 10.92
C GLY A 39 4.37 6.04 11.38
N GLN A 40 3.60 5.44 10.47
CA GLN A 40 2.75 4.31 10.76
C GLN A 40 3.35 3.02 10.19
N HIS A 41 3.04 1.90 10.85
CA HIS A 41 3.42 0.56 10.42
C HIS A 41 2.53 0.08 9.25
N ASN A 42 2.61 0.77 8.11
CA ASN A 42 1.91 0.38 6.89
C ASN A 42 2.88 -0.10 5.81
N TYR A 43 2.39 -1.03 5.00
CA TYR A 43 3.06 -1.44 3.77
C TYR A 43 2.52 -0.61 2.61
N ALA A 44 3.41 -0.09 1.76
CA ALA A 44 3.04 0.55 0.50
C ALA A 44 4.19 0.44 -0.51
N ASP A 45 3.88 -0.06 -1.70
CA ASP A 45 4.79 -0.08 -2.85
C ASP A 45 4.78 1.29 -3.51
N ARG A 46 5.80 2.11 -3.23
CA ARG A 46 5.90 3.48 -3.76
C ARG A 46 7.30 3.80 -4.23
N VAL A 47 7.37 4.54 -5.34
CA VAL A 47 8.66 4.87 -5.98
C VAL A 47 9.45 5.91 -5.20
N ASP A 48 8.76 6.87 -4.58
CA ASP A 48 9.32 7.92 -3.72
C ASP A 48 9.74 7.39 -2.34
N PHE A 49 9.15 6.28 -1.89
CA PHE A 49 9.45 5.67 -0.60
C PHE A 49 9.75 4.16 -0.76
N PRO A 50 10.99 3.82 -1.15
CA PRO A 50 11.35 2.47 -1.58
C PRO A 50 11.39 1.44 -0.44
N MET A 51 11.48 1.89 0.81
CA MET A 51 11.67 1.04 1.99
C MET A 51 10.47 1.20 2.94
N PRO A 52 9.41 0.37 2.82
CA PRO A 52 8.21 0.48 3.64
C PRO A 52 8.49 0.20 5.13
N ALA A 53 7.58 0.62 6.02
CA ALA A 53 7.73 0.42 7.47
C ALA A 53 7.69 -1.06 7.88
N VAL A 54 6.94 -1.87 7.14
CA VAL A 54 6.66 -3.27 7.41
C VAL A 54 7.02 -4.08 6.17
N ARG A 55 7.37 -5.36 6.33
CA ARG A 55 7.50 -6.28 5.20
C ARG A 55 6.17 -6.69 4.59
N PHE A 56 6.21 -7.18 3.35
CA PHE A 56 5.01 -7.62 2.64
C PHE A 56 4.38 -8.89 3.24
N LEU A 57 5.18 -9.95 3.39
CA LEU A 57 4.70 -11.24 3.92
C LEU A 57 4.90 -11.33 5.44
N GLU A 58 4.11 -12.21 6.06
CA GLU A 58 4.27 -12.61 7.45
C GLU A 58 5.47 -13.54 7.63
N ASN A 59 5.96 -13.63 8.87
CA ASN A 59 7.09 -14.46 9.23
C ASN A 59 6.69 -15.94 9.29
N THR A 60 6.69 -16.61 8.14
CA THR A 60 6.57 -18.08 8.06
C THR A 60 7.90 -18.75 8.47
N PRO A 61 7.90 -19.99 8.95
CA PRO A 61 9.13 -20.68 9.39
C PRO A 61 10.19 -20.77 8.28
N ASP A 62 9.77 -20.96 7.03
CA ASP A 62 10.68 -21.04 5.88
C ASP A 62 11.34 -19.68 5.59
N ILE A 63 10.57 -18.59 5.67
CA ILE A 63 11.12 -17.24 5.50
C ILE A 63 12.08 -16.94 6.64
N LEU A 64 11.74 -17.27 7.89
CA LEU A 64 12.62 -17.09 9.04
C LEU A 64 13.95 -17.84 8.87
N ALA A 65 13.92 -19.08 8.40
CA ALA A 65 15.13 -19.84 8.09
C ALA A 65 15.98 -19.17 6.99
N LEU A 66 15.35 -18.62 5.95
CA LEU A 66 16.04 -17.83 4.93
C LEU A 66 16.64 -16.53 5.48
N ARG A 67 16.00 -15.90 6.48
CA ARG A 67 16.52 -14.70 7.14
C ARG A 67 17.71 -14.97 8.03
N GLU A 68 17.76 -16.13 8.69
CA GLU A 68 18.97 -16.52 9.40
C GLU A 68 20.16 -16.73 8.44
N LYS A 69 19.90 -17.26 7.23
CA LYS A 69 20.91 -17.34 6.16
C LYS A 69 21.30 -15.95 5.62
N GLU A 70 20.34 -15.02 5.52
CA GLU A 70 20.56 -13.64 5.05
C GLU A 70 21.60 -12.89 5.88
N LYS A 71 21.72 -13.19 7.18
CA LYS A 71 22.73 -12.59 8.08
C LYS A 71 24.17 -12.99 7.72
N GLY A 72 24.36 -14.06 6.95
CA GLY A 72 25.66 -14.57 6.52
C GLY A 72 26.16 -13.99 5.19
N ASP A 73 27.06 -14.72 4.52
CA ASP A 73 27.61 -14.32 3.22
C ASP A 73 26.62 -14.58 2.07
N TRP A 74 26.26 -13.51 1.37
CA TRP A 74 25.32 -13.54 0.24
C TRP A 74 25.86 -14.22 -1.02
N LYS A 75 27.16 -14.52 -1.09
CA LYS A 75 27.72 -15.35 -2.16
C LYS A 75 27.25 -16.82 -2.06
N LYS A 76 26.87 -17.27 -0.87
CA LYS A 76 26.39 -18.64 -0.62
C LYS A 76 24.89 -18.82 -0.89
N LEU A 77 24.15 -17.72 -1.03
CA LEU A 77 22.71 -17.73 -1.35
C LEU A 77 22.48 -18.00 -2.83
N SER A 78 21.58 -18.93 -3.13
CA SER A 78 21.15 -19.20 -4.51
C SER A 78 20.34 -18.02 -5.07
N LEU A 79 20.22 -17.96 -6.41
CA LEU A 79 19.39 -16.93 -7.05
C LEU A 79 17.91 -17.03 -6.65
N GLU A 80 17.43 -18.24 -6.40
CA GLU A 80 16.05 -18.48 -5.97
C GLU A 80 15.81 -18.02 -4.54
N GLU A 81 16.75 -18.29 -3.63
CA GLU A 81 16.68 -17.81 -2.24
C GLU A 81 16.69 -16.28 -2.18
N LYS A 82 17.50 -15.62 -3.03
CA LYS A 82 17.49 -14.15 -3.15
C LYS A 82 16.15 -13.62 -3.65
N LYS A 83 15.55 -14.26 -4.67
CA LYS A 83 14.22 -13.89 -5.17
C LYS A 83 13.13 -14.13 -4.12
N ALA A 84 13.22 -15.22 -3.37
CA ALA A 84 12.28 -15.52 -2.28
C ALA A 84 12.39 -14.48 -1.15
N LEU A 85 13.60 -14.10 -0.74
CA LEU A 85 13.84 -13.01 0.23
C LEU A 85 13.27 -11.67 -0.26
N TYR A 86 13.45 -11.37 -1.55
CA TYR A 86 12.88 -10.18 -2.17
C TYR A 86 11.35 -10.21 -2.12
N ARG A 87 10.70 -11.28 -2.59
CA ARG A 87 9.23 -11.41 -2.59
C ARG A 87 8.61 -11.48 -1.19
N ALA A 88 9.37 -11.96 -0.20
CA ALA A 88 8.95 -11.90 1.19
C ALA A 88 8.98 -10.47 1.75
N SER A 89 9.90 -9.64 1.28
CA SER A 89 10.05 -8.25 1.73
C SER A 89 9.13 -7.30 0.96
N PHE A 90 9.00 -7.50 -0.35
CA PHE A 90 8.31 -6.62 -1.28
C PHE A 90 7.28 -7.36 -2.13
N CYS A 91 6.09 -6.77 -2.32
CA CYS A 91 5.07 -7.31 -3.21
C CYS A 91 5.46 -7.10 -4.67
N GLN A 92 5.76 -5.86 -5.06
CA GLN A 92 6.07 -5.48 -6.43
C GLN A 92 7.53 -5.10 -6.66
N THR A 93 8.01 -5.32 -7.88
CA THR A 93 9.27 -4.74 -8.36
C THR A 93 9.07 -3.33 -8.90
N PHE A 94 10.16 -2.55 -9.03
CA PHE A 94 10.08 -1.22 -9.65
C PHE A 94 9.58 -1.27 -11.10
N SER A 95 9.90 -2.32 -11.84
CA SER A 95 9.37 -2.56 -13.18
C SER A 95 7.87 -2.83 -13.16
N GLU A 96 7.39 -3.60 -12.19
CA GLU A 96 5.96 -3.90 -12.04
C GLU A 96 5.17 -2.64 -11.64
N MET A 97 5.69 -1.85 -10.69
CA MET A 97 5.07 -0.58 -10.28
C MET A 97 4.98 0.45 -11.41
N LYS A 98 6.00 0.50 -12.27
CA LYS A 98 6.07 1.45 -13.40
C LYS A 98 5.40 0.92 -14.67
N ALA A 99 4.82 -0.28 -14.65
CA ALA A 99 4.21 -0.87 -15.82
C ALA A 99 2.99 -0.05 -16.28
N PRO A 100 2.87 0.29 -17.57
CA PRO A 100 1.73 1.05 -18.07
C PRO A 100 0.46 0.20 -18.05
N THR A 101 -0.59 0.66 -17.36
CA THR A 101 -1.86 -0.08 -17.21
C THR A 101 -2.84 0.11 -18.38
N GLY A 102 -2.60 1.09 -19.25
CA GLY A 102 -3.45 1.37 -20.41
C GLY A 102 -4.81 2.01 -20.08
N GLN A 103 -5.06 2.41 -18.84
CA GLN A 103 -6.33 3.01 -18.39
C GLN A 103 -6.77 4.23 -19.20
N TRP A 104 -5.81 5.00 -19.72
CA TRP A 104 -6.08 6.15 -20.58
C TRP A 104 -6.92 5.79 -21.80
N LYS A 105 -6.78 4.56 -22.35
CA LYS A 105 -7.58 4.09 -23.49
C LYS A 105 -9.05 3.96 -23.12
N SER A 106 -9.33 3.41 -21.94
CA SER A 106 -10.70 3.27 -21.42
C SER A 106 -11.33 4.63 -21.15
N VAL A 107 -10.57 5.56 -20.57
CA VAL A 107 -11.02 6.94 -20.33
C VAL A 107 -11.39 7.62 -21.64
N VAL A 108 -10.49 7.62 -22.63
CA VAL A 108 -10.75 8.21 -23.95
C VAL A 108 -11.95 7.54 -24.63
N GLY A 109 -12.04 6.21 -24.59
CA GLY A 109 -13.14 5.46 -25.19
C GLY A 109 -14.51 5.85 -24.61
N ILE A 110 -14.62 5.89 -23.27
CA ILE A 110 -15.87 6.28 -22.60
C ILE A 110 -16.22 7.74 -22.88
N THR A 111 -15.24 8.65 -22.85
CA THR A 111 -15.46 10.06 -23.19
C THR A 111 -16.05 10.21 -24.59
N LEU A 112 -15.50 9.52 -25.60
CA LEU A 112 -16.00 9.60 -26.97
C LEU A 112 -17.41 9.01 -27.12
N ILE A 113 -17.72 7.92 -26.41
CA ILE A 113 -19.06 7.32 -26.40
C ILE A 113 -20.09 8.31 -25.83
N ILE A 114 -19.79 8.95 -24.71
CA ILE A 114 -20.68 9.93 -24.08
C ILE A 114 -20.85 11.14 -24.99
N SER A 115 -19.78 11.68 -25.57
CA SER A 115 -19.86 12.82 -26.51
C SER A 115 -20.71 12.49 -27.74
N SER A 116 -20.55 11.30 -28.31
CA SER A 116 -21.40 10.84 -29.42
C SER A 116 -22.86 10.79 -29.00
N LEU A 117 -23.17 10.14 -27.86
CA LEU A 117 -24.54 10.03 -27.37
C LEU A 117 -25.19 11.40 -27.14
N SER A 118 -24.45 12.37 -26.59
CA SER A 118 -24.94 13.75 -26.42
C SER A 118 -25.31 14.42 -27.74
N LEU A 119 -24.49 14.24 -28.79
CA LEU A 119 -24.79 14.79 -30.12
C LEU A 119 -26.01 14.12 -30.76
N TRP A 120 -26.14 12.81 -30.62
CA TRP A 120 -27.31 12.06 -31.10
C TRP A 120 -28.60 12.53 -30.42
N ILE A 121 -28.58 12.73 -29.09
CA ILE A 121 -29.73 13.26 -28.34
C ILE A 121 -30.07 14.68 -28.82
N TYR A 122 -29.07 15.54 -29.01
CA TYR A 122 -29.29 16.89 -29.53
C TYR A 122 -29.96 16.88 -30.92
N MET A 123 -29.46 16.07 -31.85
CA MET A 123 -30.05 15.93 -33.18
C MET A 123 -31.48 15.39 -33.10
N ALA A 124 -31.74 14.39 -32.27
CA ALA A 124 -33.09 13.85 -32.08
C ALA A 124 -34.06 14.91 -31.53
N MET A 125 -33.66 15.68 -30.51
CA MET A 125 -34.47 16.78 -29.99
C MET A 125 -34.76 17.83 -31.06
N LYS A 126 -33.76 18.18 -31.88
CA LYS A 126 -33.93 19.16 -32.96
C LYS A 126 -34.89 18.66 -34.03
N THR A 127 -34.77 17.40 -34.46
CA THR A 127 -35.61 16.85 -35.53
C THR A 127 -37.04 16.59 -35.08
N PHE A 128 -37.25 16.01 -33.89
CA PHE A 128 -38.59 15.62 -33.43
C PHE A 128 -39.28 16.69 -32.57
N GLY A 129 -38.55 17.65 -32.02
CA GLY A 129 -39.10 18.73 -31.20
C GLY A 129 -39.72 19.88 -31.99
N GLU A 130 -39.37 20.05 -33.28
CA GLU A 130 -39.97 21.08 -34.15
C GLU A 130 -41.29 20.63 -34.82
N HIS A 131 -41.64 19.35 -34.70
CA HIS A 131 -42.86 18.78 -35.28
C HIS A 131 -44.09 18.80 -34.34
N TYR A 132 -44.02 19.54 -33.23
CA TYR A 132 -45.13 19.81 -32.31
C TYR A 132 -45.26 21.30 -32.01
#